data_AF-A0A7Y8H7D6-F1
#
_entry.id   AF-A0A7Y8H7D6-F1
#
_cell.length_a   1.000
_cell.length_b   1.000
_cell.length_c   1.000
_cell.angle_alpha   90.00
_cell.angle_beta   90.00
_cell.angle_gamma   90.00
#
_symmetry.space_group_name_H-M   'P 1'
#
loop_
_entity.id
_entity.type
_entity.pdbx_description
1 polymer ?
#
loop_
_entity_poly.entity_id
_entity_poly.type
_entity_poly.pdbx_seq_one_letter_code
_entity_poly.pdbx_strand_id
1 'polypeptide(L)'
;MTKNENISGNQPERTFEAEIALLDKIYSEIMEAIQGKPINTDYETMRNYVDNVYVILNRTAFAVKELKNSLTQGSKYNLETWNPPA
;
A
#
# COMPACT_ATOMS: atom_id res chain seq x y z
N MET A 1 51.68 -5.83 4.06
CA MET A 1 50.77 -4.79 4.60
C MET A 1 49.83 -4.36 3.48
N THR A 2 48.72 -5.04 3.31
CA THR A 2 47.63 -4.62 2.41
C THR A 2 46.49 -4.18 3.31
N LYS A 3 46.24 -2.86 3.33
CA LYS A 3 45.10 -2.26 4.02
C LYS A 3 43.86 -2.63 3.22
N ASN A 4 43.00 -3.49 3.76
CA ASN A 4 41.65 -3.66 3.26
C ASN A 4 40.86 -2.41 3.67
N GLU A 5 40.61 -1.55 2.69
CA GLU A 5 39.69 -0.42 2.84
C GLU A 5 38.28 -0.98 2.99
N ASN A 6 37.78 -0.90 4.22
CA ASN A 6 36.43 -1.25 4.59
C ASN A 6 35.50 -0.15 4.04
N ILE A 7 35.03 -0.29 2.80
CA ILE A 7 33.98 0.55 2.24
C ILE A 7 32.64 0.04 2.78
N SER A 8 32.39 0.25 4.07
CA SER A 8 31.03 0.27 4.60
C SER A 8 30.44 1.62 4.21
N GLY A 9 29.90 1.68 3.00
CA GLY A 9 29.07 2.81 2.58
C GLY A 9 27.87 2.87 3.52
N ASN A 10 27.87 3.84 4.43
CA ASN A 10 26.78 4.13 5.33
C ASN A 10 25.57 4.55 4.49
N GLN A 11 24.77 3.57 4.02
CA GLN A 11 23.48 3.85 3.41
C GLN A 11 22.62 4.47 4.53
N PRO A 12 22.02 5.65 4.31
CA PRO A 12 21.14 6.23 5.32
C PRO A 12 20.05 5.20 5.64
N GLU A 13 19.82 4.90 6.92
CA GLU A 13 18.71 4.05 7.34
C GLU A 13 17.42 4.62 6.74
N ARG A 14 16.84 3.87 5.80
CA ARG A 14 15.58 4.25 5.20
C ARG A 14 14.49 4.10 6.24
N THR A 15 13.86 5.20 6.63
CA THR A 15 12.66 5.17 7.47
C THR A 15 11.43 4.92 6.61
N PHE A 16 10.44 4.23 7.17
CA PHE A 16 9.17 3.88 6.49
C PHE A 16 7.99 4.66 7.06
N GLU A 17 8.23 5.78 7.74
CA GLU A 17 7.18 6.52 8.46
C GLU A 17 6.06 6.99 7.52
N ALA A 18 6.41 7.44 6.31
CA ALA A 18 5.44 7.87 5.30
C ALA A 18 4.62 6.69 4.77
N GLU A 19 5.26 5.56 4.50
CA GLU A 19 4.62 4.31 4.06
C GLU A 19 3.67 3.75 5.13
N ILE A 20 4.08 3.76 6.40
CA ILE A 20 3.25 3.33 7.54
C ILE A 20 2.06 4.27 7.69
N ALA A 21 2.26 5.59 7.65
CA ALA A 21 1.16 6.56 7.73
C ALA A 21 0.14 6.39 6.59
N LEU A 22 0.61 6.06 5.38
CA LEU A 22 -0.27 5.75 4.25
C LEU A 22 -1.07 4.46 4.48
N LEU A 23 -0.45 3.41 5.03
CA LEU A 23 -1.12 2.16 5.38
C LEU A 23 -2.17 2.36 6.48
N ASP A 24 -1.84 3.11 7.53
CA ASP A 24 -2.78 3.43 8.62
C ASP A 24 -4.00 4.18 8.08
N LYS A 25 -3.78 5.14 7.20
CA LYS A 25 -4.87 5.87 6.55
C LYS A 25 -5.76 4.95 5.70
N ILE A 26 -5.17 4.09 4.87
CA ILE A 26 -5.92 3.10 4.07
C ILE A 26 -6.77 2.21 4.99
N TYR A 27 -6.17 1.73 6.09
CA TYR A 27 -6.86 0.89 7.05
C TYR A 27 -8.06 1.60 7.68
N SER A 28 -7.89 2.84 8.16
CA SER A 28 -8.98 3.64 8.71
C SER A 28 -10.12 3.85 7.72
N GLU A 29 -9.83 4.22 6.46
CA GLU A 29 -10.85 4.42 5.42
C GLU A 29 -11.65 3.14 5.13
N ILE A 30 -10.97 1.97 5.10
CA ILE A 30 -11.64 0.67 4.93
C ILE A 30 -12.51 0.34 6.14
N MET A 31 -12.01 0.56 7.35
CA MET A 31 -12.76 0.28 8.58
C MET A 31 -14.01 1.16 8.70
N GLU A 32 -13.91 2.45 8.37
CA GLU A 32 -15.06 3.36 8.30
C GLU A 32 -16.09 2.87 7.28
N ALA A 33 -15.65 2.42 6.10
CA ALA A 33 -16.55 1.86 5.08
C ALA A 33 -17.26 0.59 5.55
N ILE A 34 -16.59 -0.28 6.29
CA ILE A 34 -17.18 -1.50 6.85
C ILE A 34 -18.22 -1.16 7.91
N GLN A 35 -17.88 -0.24 8.83
CA GLN A 35 -18.77 0.19 9.91
C GLN A 35 -19.96 1.00 9.40
N GLY A 36 -19.81 1.72 8.29
CA GLY A 36 -20.85 2.51 7.65
C GLY A 36 -21.91 1.68 6.91
N LYS A 37 -21.89 0.36 7.01
CA LYS A 37 -22.90 -0.51 6.38
C LYS A 37 -24.31 -0.16 6.91
N PRO A 38 -25.26 0.20 6.03
CA PRO A 38 -26.63 0.50 6.44
C PRO A 38 -27.28 -0.69 7.12
N ILE A 39 -27.99 -0.43 8.22
CA ILE A 39 -28.84 -1.42 8.90
C ILE A 39 -30.16 -1.62 8.13
N ASN A 40 -30.60 -0.57 7.44
CA ASN A 40 -31.87 -0.50 6.74
C ASN A 40 -31.69 -0.99 5.29
N THR A 41 -32.66 -1.74 4.77
CA THR A 41 -32.64 -2.30 3.41
C THR A 41 -33.23 -1.37 2.34
N ASP A 42 -33.33 -0.07 2.61
CA ASP A 42 -33.72 0.88 1.58
C ASP A 42 -32.74 0.82 0.40
N TYR A 43 -33.30 0.66 -0.80
CA TYR A 43 -32.51 0.38 -2.00
C TYR A 43 -31.54 1.51 -2.32
N GLU A 44 -31.97 2.77 -2.22
CA GLU A 44 -31.13 3.92 -2.51
C GLU A 44 -30.00 4.07 -1.49
N THR A 45 -30.31 3.83 -0.22
CA THR A 45 -29.29 3.84 0.85
C THR A 45 -28.23 2.75 0.64
N MET A 46 -28.65 1.55 0.26
CA MET A 46 -27.74 0.44 -0.05
C MET A 46 -26.93 0.70 -1.32
N ARG A 47 -27.53 1.27 -2.36
CA ARG A 47 -26.84 1.65 -3.59
C ARG A 47 -25.74 2.68 -3.31
N ASN A 48 -26.08 3.76 -2.60
CA ASN A 48 -25.13 4.80 -2.24
C ASN A 48 -23.98 4.25 -1.39
N TYR A 49 -24.27 3.34 -0.46
CA TYR A 49 -23.26 2.64 0.31
C TYR A 49 -22.29 1.86 -0.59
N VAL A 50 -22.83 1.05 -1.52
CA VAL A 50 -22.02 0.25 -2.45
C VAL A 50 -21.16 1.14 -3.35
N ASP A 51 -21.71 2.21 -3.92
CA ASP A 51 -20.97 3.15 -4.76
C ASP A 51 -19.80 3.80 -3.99
N ASN A 52 -20.04 4.18 -2.73
CA ASN A 52 -18.99 4.73 -1.86
C ASN A 52 -17.91 3.69 -1.52
N VAL A 53 -18.28 2.44 -1.24
CA VAL A 53 -17.32 1.34 -1.02
C VAL A 53 -16.46 1.14 -2.26
N TYR A 54 -17.03 1.16 -3.47
CA TYR A 54 -16.26 1.04 -4.71
C TYR A 54 -15.25 2.17 -4.90
N VAL A 55 -15.61 3.41 -4.54
CA VAL A 55 -14.68 4.54 -4.57
C VAL A 55 -13.50 4.30 -3.62
N ILE A 56 -13.77 3.82 -2.40
CA ILE A 56 -12.73 3.52 -1.41
C ILE A 56 -11.83 2.40 -1.91
N LEU A 57 -12.38 1.30 -2.43
CA LEU A 57 -11.61 0.19 -2.99
C LEU A 57 -10.69 0.63 -4.14
N ASN A 58 -11.19 1.47 -5.04
CA ASN A 58 -10.37 2.03 -6.12
C ASN A 58 -9.21 2.86 -5.58
N ARG A 59 -9.48 3.76 -4.61
CA ARG A 59 -8.44 4.58 -3.96
C ARG A 59 -7.41 3.71 -3.25
N THR A 60 -7.84 2.68 -2.52
CA THR A 60 -6.96 1.70 -1.88
C THR A 60 -6.05 1.03 -2.90
N ALA A 61 -6.58 0.60 -4.05
CA ALA A 61 -5.76 -0.05 -5.08
C ALA A 61 -4.65 0.87 -5.60
N PHE A 62 -4.96 2.15 -5.85
CA PHE A 62 -3.95 3.14 -6.24
C PHE A 62 -2.94 3.40 -5.12
N ALA A 63 -3.40 3.58 -3.88
CA ALA A 63 -2.53 3.87 -2.75
C ALA A 63 -1.57 2.69 -2.47
N VAL A 64 -2.02 1.45 -2.60
CA VAL A 64 -1.17 0.24 -2.50
C VAL A 64 -0.14 0.19 -3.63
N LYS A 65 -0.50 0.57 -4.85
CA LYS A 65 0.45 0.65 -5.98
C LYS A 65 1.54 1.68 -5.70
N GLU A 66 1.16 2.86 -5.24
CA GLU A 66 2.10 3.94 -4.91
C GLU A 66 3.00 3.56 -3.72
N LEU A 67 2.43 2.93 -2.70
CA LEU A 67 3.18 2.38 -1.58
C LEU A 67 4.24 1.37 -2.06
N LYS A 68 3.86 0.43 -2.94
CA LYS A 68 4.79 -0.53 -3.52
C LYS A 68 5.89 0.16 -4.31
N ASN A 69 5.56 1.18 -5.10
CA ASN A 69 6.55 1.97 -5.84
C ASN A 69 7.51 2.70 -4.90
N SER A 70 7.00 3.28 -3.81
CA SER A 70 7.84 3.91 -2.79
C SER A 70 8.81 2.87 -2.24
N LEU A 71 8.32 1.74 -1.74
CA LEU A 71 9.12 0.66 -1.15
C LEU A 71 10.18 0.09 -2.12
N THR A 72 9.92 0.11 -3.43
CA THR A 72 10.86 -0.37 -4.45
C THR A 72 11.78 0.69 -5.05
N GLN A 73 11.56 1.98 -4.79
CA GLN A 73 12.55 3.02 -5.11
C GLN A 73 13.79 2.80 -4.24
N GLY A 74 14.78 2.09 -4.79
CA GLY A 74 15.98 1.60 -4.10
C GLY A 74 16.26 0.11 -4.30
N SER A 75 15.26 -0.69 -4.69
CA SER A 75 15.45 -2.10 -5.07
C SER A 75 15.34 -2.24 -6.59
N LYS A 76 16.44 -2.64 -7.24
CA LYS A 76 16.39 -3.11 -8.63
C LYS A 76 15.48 -4.34 -8.65
N TYR A 77 14.29 -4.18 -9.22
CA TYR A 77 13.34 -5.26 -9.42
C TYR A 77 14.01 -6.35 -10.26
N ASN A 78 14.43 -7.46 -9.65
CA ASN A 78 15.01 -8.58 -10.39
C ASN A 78 13.87 -9.47 -10.89
N LEU A 79 13.38 -9.15 -12.10
CA LEU A 79 12.29 -9.87 -12.78
C LEU A 79 12.63 -11.34 -13.10
N GLU A 80 13.90 -11.76 -12.93
CA GLU A 80 14.35 -13.11 -13.29
C GLU A 80 13.82 -14.24 -12.39
N THR A 81 13.16 -13.93 -11.27
CA THR A 81 12.58 -14.96 -10.37
C THR A 81 11.07 -15.12 -10.51
N TRP A 82 10.41 -14.38 -11.40
CA TRP A 82 8.97 -14.52 -11.61
C TRP A 82 8.67 -15.56 -12.70
N ASN A 83 8.22 -16.74 -12.28
CA ASN A 83 7.65 -17.75 -13.17
C ASN A 83 6.12 -17.72 -13.04
N PRO A 84 5.36 -17.24 -14.05
CA PRO A 84 3.90 -17.32 -14.02
C PRO A 84 3.44 -18.77 -13.94
N PRO A 85 2.36 -19.08 -13.21
CA PRO A 85 1.74 -20.39 -13.30
C PRO A 85 1.22 -20.62 -14.74
N ALA A 86 1.49 -21.82 -15.24
CA ALA A 86 1.11 -22.30 -16.58
C ALA A 86 -0.41 -22.38 -16.77
#